data_AF-A0A147B7X2-F1
#
_entry.id   AF-A0A147B7X2-F1
#
_cell.length_a   1.000
_cell.length_b   1.000
_cell.length_c   1.000
_cell.angle_alpha   90.00
_cell.angle_beta   90.00
_cell.angle_gamma   90.00
#
_symmetry.space_group_name_H-M   'P 1'
#
loop_
_entity.id
_entity.type
_entity.pdbx_description
1 polymer ?
#
loop_
_entity_poly.entity_id
_entity_poly.type
_entity_poly.pdbx_seq_one_letter_code
_entity_poly.pdbx_strand_id
1 'polypeptide(L)'
;MAIGLQQELQSTVQLLAAVAIHKCILAFTLGLNLRPSRLPRCAVVASSILFSAMAPVGVAIGTVITVQGGQGAVLATGILQGIACGTFVYVTFFEVLPHEMNIAENRFGKLVSLVIGVSLIAALLLAFPSK
;
A
#
# COMPACT_ATOMS: atom_id res chain seq x y z
N MET A 1 -2.78 9.04 0.53
CA MET A 1 -3.59 9.70 -0.50
C MET A 1 -5.07 9.49 -0.25
N ALA A 2 -5.63 8.27 -0.39
CA ALA A 2 -7.06 8.00 -0.18
C ALA A 2 -7.66 8.56 1.12
N ILE A 3 -6.91 8.49 2.24
CA ILE A 3 -7.32 9.05 3.54
C ILE A 3 -7.54 10.58 3.47
N GLY A 4 -6.72 11.32 2.72
CA GLY A 4 -6.87 12.77 2.58
C GLY A 4 -8.00 13.17 1.62
N LEU A 5 -8.61 12.20 0.94
CA LEU A 5 -9.69 12.38 -0.04
C LEU A 5 -11.08 12.15 0.54
N GLN A 6 -11.16 11.65 1.79
CA GLN A 6 -12.42 11.39 2.46
C GLN A 6 -12.92 12.63 3.20
N GLN A 7 -14.22 12.88 3.12
CA GLN A 7 -14.89 13.96 3.84
C GLN A 7 -15.55 13.47 5.14
N GLU A 8 -15.81 12.16 5.26
CA GLU A 8 -16.43 11.55 6.43
C GLU A 8 -15.40 10.98 7.42
N LEU A 9 -15.57 11.32 8.70
CA LEU A 9 -14.63 10.94 9.77
C LEU A 9 -14.60 9.41 10.00
N GLN A 10 -15.76 8.75 9.94
CA GLN A 10 -15.83 7.28 10.11
C GLN A 10 -15.07 6.55 8.99
N SER A 11 -15.28 6.97 7.74
CA SER A 11 -14.62 6.38 6.57
C SER A 11 -13.10 6.66 6.60
N THR A 12 -12.70 7.82 7.12
CA THR A 12 -11.28 8.20 7.32
C THR A 12 -10.59 7.29 8.33
N VAL A 13 -11.21 7.04 9.49
CA VAL A 13 -10.64 6.16 10.53
C VAL A 13 -10.53 4.72 10.03
N GLN A 14 -11.52 4.23 9.29
CA GLN A 14 -11.47 2.89 8.68
C GLN A 14 -10.35 2.77 7.64
N LEU A 15 -10.23 3.71 6.70
CA LEU A 15 -9.12 3.68 5.73
C LEU A 15 -7.76 3.86 6.40
N LEU A 16 -7.67 4.68 7.45
CA LEU A 16 -6.44 4.82 8.23
C LEU A 16 -6.04 3.49 8.86
N ALA A 17 -6.97 2.77 9.51
CA ALA A 17 -6.70 1.47 10.11
C ALA A 17 -6.29 0.43 9.05
N ALA A 18 -7.00 0.38 7.92
CA ALA A 18 -6.67 -0.53 6.82
C ALA A 18 -5.27 -0.25 6.23
N VAL A 19 -4.95 1.02 5.96
CA VAL A 19 -3.65 1.43 5.43
C VAL A 19 -2.53 1.24 6.45
N ALA A 20 -2.80 1.42 7.75
CA ALA A 20 -1.82 1.18 8.81
C ALA A 20 -1.39 -0.29 8.85
N ILE A 21 -2.35 -1.23 8.85
CA ILE A 21 -2.05 -2.67 8.78
C ILE A 21 -1.24 -2.99 7.52
N HIS A 22 -1.66 -2.42 6.39
CA HIS A 22 -0.98 -2.63 5.11
C HIS A 22 0.47 -2.09 5.12
N LYS A 23 0.71 -0.92 5.71
CA LYS A 23 2.05 -0.34 5.86
C LYS A 23 2.94 -1.11 6.84
N CYS A 24 2.38 -1.69 7.89
CA CYS A 24 3.13 -2.53 8.83
C CYS A 24 3.66 -3.80 8.14
N ILE A 25 2.82 -4.46 7.34
CA ILE A 25 3.20 -5.65 6.58
C ILE A 25 4.29 -5.30 5.56
N LEU A 26 4.10 -4.23 4.79
CA LEU A 26 5.09 -3.77 3.81
C LEU A 26 6.42 -3.35 4.46
N ALA A 27 6.40 -2.64 5.59
CA ALA A 27 7.60 -2.26 6.31
C ALA A 27 8.36 -3.49 6.86
N PHE A 28 7.63 -4.48 7.35
CA PHE A 28 8.20 -5.74 7.81
C PHE A 28 8.84 -6.52 6.65
N THR A 29 8.15 -6.65 5.52
CA THR A 29 8.66 -7.27 4.30
C THR A 29 9.87 -6.53 3.73
N LEU A 30 9.87 -5.19 3.74
CA LEU A 30 11.04 -4.37 3.39
C LEU A 30 12.22 -4.65 4.33
N GLY A 31 11.97 -4.71 5.64
CA GLY A 31 13.00 -5.06 6.62
C GLY A 31 13.60 -6.45 6.41
N LEU A 32 12.79 -7.44 6.05
CA LEU A 32 13.25 -8.80 5.72
C LEU A 32 14.03 -8.85 4.40
N ASN A 33 13.62 -8.11 3.37
CA ASN A 33 14.32 -8.00 2.08
C ASN A 33 15.63 -7.22 2.17
N LEU A 34 15.72 -6.27 3.10
CA LEU A 34 16.93 -5.48 3.36
C LEU A 34 17.96 -6.22 4.24
N ARG A 35 17.57 -7.32 4.91
CA ARG A 35 18.45 -8.12 5.78
C ARG A 35 19.52 -8.92 5.00
N PRO A 36 19.21 -9.62 3.89
CA PRO A 36 20.22 -10.33 3.10
C PRO A 36 20.91 -9.45 2.05
N SER A 37 20.32 -8.30 1.68
CA SER A 37 20.97 -7.39 0.74
C SER A 37 22.11 -6.67 1.46
N ARG A 38 23.32 -6.77 0.90
CA ARG A 38 24.55 -6.15 1.44
C ARG A 38 24.54 -4.62 1.30
N LEU A 39 23.39 -3.97 1.47
CA LEU A 39 23.24 -2.53 1.40
C LEU A 39 23.87 -1.89 2.65
N PRO A 40 24.53 -0.72 2.49
CA PRO A 40 25.02 0.03 3.63
C PRO A 40 23.83 0.45 4.52
N ARG A 41 24.02 0.43 5.85
CA ARG A 41 22.97 0.75 6.83
C ARG A 41 22.30 2.11 6.56
N CYS A 42 23.04 3.08 6.03
CA CYS A 42 22.51 4.36 5.58
C CYS A 42 21.45 4.24 4.48
N ALA A 43 21.62 3.32 3.52
CA ALA A 43 20.64 3.10 2.45
C ALA A 43 19.37 2.41 2.98
N VAL A 44 19.52 1.48 3.93
CA VAL A 44 18.39 0.86 4.65
C VAL A 44 17.58 1.93 5.38
N VAL A 45 18.24 2.77 6.19
CA VAL A 45 17.59 3.85 6.94
C VAL A 45 16.94 4.87 5.99
N ALA A 46 17.63 5.28 4.91
CA ALA A 46 17.08 6.17 3.91
C ALA A 46 15.83 5.60 3.24
N SER A 47 15.84 4.31 2.85
CA SER A 47 14.69 3.63 2.25
C SER A 47 13.50 3.55 3.20
N SER A 48 13.72 3.29 4.50
CA SER A 48 12.67 3.29 5.52
C SER A 48 12.09 4.68 5.77
N ILE A 49 12.93 5.72 5.79
CA ILE A 49 12.49 7.11 5.93
C ILE A 49 11.64 7.52 4.73
N LEU A 50 12.09 7.21 3.51
CA LEU A 50 11.33 7.48 2.28
C LEU A 50 9.98 6.73 2.29
N PHE A 51 9.97 5.46 2.67
CA PHE A 51 8.74 4.65 2.77
C PHE A 51 7.74 5.23 3.78
N SER A 52 8.24 5.71 4.92
CA SER A 52 7.42 6.39 5.92
C SER A 52 6.88 7.72 5.39
N ALA A 53 7.74 8.57 4.83
CA ALA A 53 7.42 9.90 4.32
C ALA A 53 6.37 9.90 3.20
N MET A 54 6.27 8.83 2.40
CA MET A 54 5.23 8.69 1.38
C MET A 54 3.80 8.71 1.96
N ALA A 55 3.59 8.31 3.23
CA ALA A 55 2.25 8.41 3.87
C ALA A 55 1.81 9.87 4.09
N PRO A 56 2.53 10.69 4.88
CA PRO A 56 2.15 12.06 5.14
C PRO A 56 2.15 12.91 3.86
N VAL A 57 3.07 12.69 2.92
CA VAL A 57 3.05 13.36 1.61
C VAL A 57 1.76 13.02 0.85
N GLY A 58 1.41 11.75 0.78
CA GLY A 58 0.17 11.33 0.12
C GLY A 58 -1.09 11.88 0.81
N VAL A 59 -1.12 11.97 2.14
CA VAL A 59 -2.23 12.58 2.87
C VAL A 59 -2.32 14.07 2.57
N ALA A 60 -1.20 14.80 2.65
CA ALA A 60 -1.15 16.23 2.36
C ALA A 60 -1.62 16.57 0.94
N ILE A 61 -1.14 15.85 -0.07
CA ILE A 61 -1.59 16.01 -1.47
C ILE A 61 -3.09 15.74 -1.58
N GLY A 62 -3.57 14.67 -0.95
CA GLY A 62 -5.00 14.35 -0.92
C GLY A 62 -5.82 15.49 -0.32
N THR A 63 -5.45 15.98 0.86
CA THR A 63 -6.16 17.06 1.54
C THR A 63 -6.20 18.35 0.70
N VAL A 64 -5.10 18.72 0.03
CA VAL A 64 -5.05 19.91 -0.85
C VAL A 64 -6.04 19.78 -2.01
N ILE A 65 -6.15 18.60 -2.63
CA ILE A 65 -7.08 18.36 -3.74
C ILE A 65 -8.53 18.43 -3.26
N THR A 66 -8.81 17.87 -2.08
CA THR A 66 -10.15 17.87 -1.47
C THR A 66 -10.61 19.28 -1.08
N VAL A 67 -9.68 20.14 -0.64
CA VAL A 67 -9.97 21.55 -0.26
C VAL A 67 -10.35 22.39 -1.48
N GLN A 68 -9.85 22.10 -2.68
CA GLN A 68 -10.24 22.84 -3.89
C GLN A 68 -11.69 22.57 -4.34
N GLY A 69 -12.25 21.41 -4.00
CA GLY A 69 -13.65 21.05 -4.28
C GLY A 69 -14.03 20.98 -5.77
N GLY A 70 -15.28 20.61 -6.05
CA GLY A 70 -15.86 20.58 -7.40
C GLY A 70 -15.54 19.34 -8.25
N GLN A 71 -16.09 19.29 -9.47
CA GLN A 71 -15.95 18.15 -10.40
C GLN A 71 -14.49 17.89 -10.81
N GLY A 72 -13.68 18.95 -10.92
CA GLY A 72 -12.25 18.83 -11.24
C GLY A 72 -11.46 18.09 -10.16
N ALA A 73 -11.79 18.29 -8.88
CA ALA A 73 -11.18 17.56 -7.77
C ALA A 73 -11.54 16.07 -7.84
N VAL A 74 -12.80 15.72 -8.12
CA VAL A 74 -13.24 14.31 -8.26
C VAL A 74 -12.52 13.59 -9.41
N LEU A 75 -12.30 14.28 -10.53
CA LEU A 75 -11.55 13.70 -11.64
C LEU A 75 -10.06 13.51 -11.29
N ALA A 76 -9.45 14.53 -10.66
CA ALA A 76 -8.05 14.47 -10.23
C ALA A 76 -7.82 13.35 -9.21
N THR A 77 -8.73 13.17 -8.25
CA THR A 77 -8.66 12.07 -7.27
C THR A 77 -8.76 10.71 -7.94
N GLY A 78 -9.71 10.55 -8.86
CA GLY A 78 -9.87 9.30 -9.63
C GLY A 78 -8.61 8.94 -10.42
N ILE A 79 -8.02 9.91 -11.14
CA ILE A 79 -6.79 9.70 -11.92
C ILE A 79 -5.61 9.34 -11.00
N LEU A 80 -5.38 10.12 -9.96
CA LEU A 80 -4.26 9.89 -9.04
C LEU A 80 -4.39 8.56 -8.30
N GLN A 81 -5.61 8.18 -7.93
CA GLN A 81 -5.88 6.89 -7.28
C GLN A 81 -5.72 5.74 -8.27
N GLY A 82 -6.15 5.92 -9.52
CA GLY A 82 -5.90 4.97 -10.61
C GLY A 82 -4.41 4.73 -10.84
N ILE A 83 -3.61 5.78 -10.92
CA ILE A 83 -2.14 5.69 -11.06
C ILE A 83 -1.54 4.96 -9.85
N ALA A 84 -1.88 5.37 -8.63
CA ALA A 84 -1.35 4.74 -7.42
C ALA A 84 -1.71 3.25 -7.33
N CYS A 85 -2.96 2.88 -7.67
CA CYS A 85 -3.42 1.50 -7.73
C CYS A 85 -2.66 0.71 -8.82
N GLY A 86 -2.51 1.28 -10.02
CA GLY A 86 -1.79 0.66 -11.13
C GLY A 86 -0.33 0.38 -10.80
N THR A 87 0.38 1.34 -10.19
CA THR A 87 1.77 1.14 -9.74
C THR A 87 1.87 0.02 -8.71
N PHE A 88 0.95 -0.02 -7.74
CA PHE A 88 0.93 -1.08 -6.73
C PHE A 88 0.73 -2.47 -7.35
N VAL A 89 -0.21 -2.61 -8.29
CA VAL A 89 -0.45 -3.86 -9.01
C VAL A 89 0.78 -4.26 -9.83
N TYR A 90 1.40 -3.33 -10.57
CA TYR A 90 2.60 -3.61 -11.36
C TYR A 90 3.74 -4.14 -10.49
N VAL A 91 4.13 -3.40 -9.45
CA VAL A 91 5.21 -3.77 -8.55
C VAL A 91 4.93 -5.12 -7.89
N THR A 92 3.69 -5.35 -7.43
CA THR A 92 3.34 -6.60 -6.73
C THR A 92 3.43 -7.81 -7.67
N PHE A 93 2.80 -7.76 -8.85
CA PHE A 93 2.67 -8.93 -9.73
C PHE A 93 3.84 -9.14 -10.69
N PHE A 94 4.56 -8.08 -11.07
CA PHE A 94 5.62 -8.16 -12.08
C PHE A 94 7.02 -8.00 -11.50
N GLU A 95 7.19 -7.33 -10.37
CA GLU A 95 8.50 -7.20 -9.72
C GLU A 95 8.65 -8.17 -8.54
N VAL A 96 7.76 -8.08 -7.55
CA VAL A 96 7.90 -8.81 -6.27
C VAL A 96 7.51 -10.28 -6.42
N LEU A 97 6.31 -10.58 -6.92
CA LEU A 97 5.80 -11.95 -6.99
C LEU A 97 6.69 -12.88 -7.85
N PRO A 98 7.15 -12.49 -9.06
CA PRO A 98 8.01 -13.35 -9.86
C PRO A 98 9.38 -13.53 -9.22
N HIS A 99 9.95 -12.49 -8.60
CA HIS A 99 11.21 -12.56 -7.88
C HIS A 99 11.14 -13.60 -6.74
N GLU A 100 10.07 -13.54 -5.94
CA GLU A 100 9.86 -14.47 -4.82
C GLU A 100 9.55 -15.89 -5.26
N MET A 101 8.83 -16.09 -6.37
CA MET A 101 8.52 -17.42 -6.90
C MET A 101 9.69 -18.07 -7.64
N ASN A 102 10.66 -17.29 -8.13
CA ASN A 102 11.82 -17.83 -8.85
C ASN A 102 12.81 -18.51 -7.88
N ILE A 103 12.84 -18.10 -6.61
CA ILE A 103 13.59 -18.79 -5.55
C ILE A 103 13.03 -20.21 -5.40
N ALA A 104 13.88 -21.23 -5.62
CA ALA A 104 13.50 -22.65 -5.75
C ALA A 104 12.88 -23.28 -4.48
N GLU A 105 12.86 -22.56 -3.36
CA GLU A 105 12.36 -23.05 -2.09
C GLU A 105 10.82 -22.93 -1.98
N ASN A 106 10.16 -24.07 -1.80
CA ASN A 106 8.74 -24.26 -1.46
C ASN A 106 7.73 -23.33 -2.18
N ARG A 107 7.76 -23.35 -3.52
CA ARG A 107 6.89 -22.52 -4.39
C ARG A 107 5.40 -22.68 -4.10
N PHE A 108 4.94 -23.91 -3.81
CA PHE A 108 3.52 -24.16 -3.52
C PHE A 108 3.09 -23.53 -2.19
N GLY A 109 3.94 -23.59 -1.15
CA GLY A 109 3.67 -22.92 0.13
C GLY A 109 3.57 -21.39 -0.01
N LYS A 110 4.41 -20.79 -0.84
CA LYS A 110 4.35 -19.34 -1.15
C LYS A 110 3.05 -18.97 -1.85
N LEU A 111 2.60 -19.77 -2.82
CA LEU A 111 1.34 -19.55 -3.52
C LEU A 111 0.13 -19.67 -2.57
N VAL A 112 0.12 -20.69 -1.71
CA VAL A 112 -0.95 -20.85 -0.69
C VAL A 112 -0.95 -19.67 0.28
N SER A 113 0.21 -19.22 0.75
CA SER A 113 0.32 -18.04 1.62
C SER A 113 -0.18 -16.76 0.94
N LEU A 114 0.12 -16.57 -0.36
CA LEU A 114 -0.41 -15.46 -1.15
C LEU A 114 -1.94 -15.51 -1.24
N VAL A 115 -2.51 -16.66 -1.59
CA VAL A 115 -3.97 -16.84 -1.69
C VAL A 115 -4.64 -16.58 -0.35
N ILE A 116 -4.10 -17.10 0.75
CA ILE A 116 -4.61 -16.85 2.11
C ILE A 116 -4.59 -15.34 2.42
N GLY A 117 -3.49 -14.64 2.12
CA GLY A 117 -3.38 -13.21 2.34
C GLY A 117 -4.41 -12.39 1.56
N VAL A 118 -4.59 -12.70 0.28
CA VAL A 118 -5.61 -12.07 -0.58
C VAL A 118 -7.02 -12.37 -0.07
N SER A 119 -7.31 -13.63 0.26
CA SER A 119 -8.61 -14.04 0.79
C SER A 119 -8.94 -13.38 2.12
N LEU A 120 -7.95 -13.21 3.01
CA LEU A 120 -8.16 -12.55 4.30
C LEU A 120 -8.52 -11.07 4.13
N ILE A 121 -7.82 -10.36 3.24
CA ILE A 121 -8.11 -8.95 2.93
C ILE A 121 -9.49 -8.83 2.27
N ALA A 122 -9.83 -9.71 1.32
CA ALA A 122 -11.14 -9.75 0.69
C ALA A 122 -12.26 -10.02 1.70
N ALA A 123 -12.06 -10.97 2.62
CA ALA A 123 -13.01 -11.28 3.68
C ALA A 123 -13.19 -10.10 4.65
N LEU A 124 -12.11 -9.41 5.02
CA LEU A 124 -12.17 -8.21 5.86
C LEU A 124 -13.00 -7.10 5.21
N LEU A 125 -12.81 -6.87 3.91
CA LEU A 125 -13.57 -5.88 3.14
C LEU A 125 -15.06 -6.24 3.03
N LEU A 126 -15.37 -7.53 2.84
CA LEU A 126 -16.75 -8.01 2.80
C LEU A 126 -17.44 -7.99 4.17
N ALA A 127 -16.68 -8.20 5.25
CA ALA A 127 -17.18 -8.17 6.62
C ALA A 127 -17.44 -6.73 7.12
N PHE A 128 -16.69 -5.75 6.62
CA PHE A 128 -16.86 -4.33 6.93
C PHE A 128 -17.16 -3.52 5.65
N PRO A 129 -18.33 -3.70 5.02
CA PRO A 129 -18.70 -2.95 3.83
C PRO A 129 -18.83 -1.46 4.21
N SER A 130 -17.93 -0.62 3.71
CA SER A 130 -18.05 0.83 3.81
C SER A 130 -19.24 1.27 2.96
N LYS A 131 -20.31 1.73 3.61
CA LYS A 131 -21.45 2.41 2.98
C LYS A 131 -21.03 3.79 2.47
#